data_AF-A0A139DL16-F1
#
_entry.id   AF-A0A139DL16-F1
#
_cell.length_a   1.000
_cell.length_b   1.000
_cell.length_c   1.000
_cell.angle_alpha   90.00
_cell.angle_beta   90.00
_cell.angle_gamma   90.00
#
_symmetry.space_group_name_H-M   'P 1'
#
loop_
_entity.id
_entity.type
_entity.pdbx_description
1 polymer ?
#
loop_
_entity_poly.entity_id
_entity_poly.type
_entity_poly.pdbx_seq_one_letter_code
_entity_poly.pdbx_strand_id
1 'polypeptide(L)'
;MTVFNIYCDESRHTSDKGDRYAVIGALQCPRDEKKALVHRIHSLQALHNAHGELGWKRLSPNRARFYDDLLDIFLDTPFLNFRCIVVDRHNLDHERYNDGSPELGFYKLYYQMLVHWLEPSHEYRLYLDWQQNAASNRFRDLKTVLTRKLSGRAHVLSLEPVWSDNQPMVQLADLLIGAVGYAWNERDKAEGASKAKIDFLRRLEAGLARPSMARGTAKGEKKFNVFDWQGRV
;
A
#
# COMPACT_ATOMS: atom_id res chain seq x y z
N MET A 1 -7.17 6.25 23.53
CA MET A 1 -6.95 6.73 22.14
C MET A 1 -5.60 6.23 21.68
N THR A 2 -5.54 5.58 20.52
CA THR A 2 -4.28 5.06 19.95
C THR A 2 -3.89 5.94 18.78
N VAL A 3 -2.60 6.29 18.70
CA VAL A 3 -2.02 6.97 17.54
C VAL A 3 -1.48 5.91 16.58
N PHE A 4 -1.92 5.95 15.32
CA PHE A 4 -1.44 5.08 14.26
C PHE A 4 -0.57 5.85 13.28
N ASN A 5 0.50 5.21 12.83
CA ASN A 5 1.25 5.60 11.65
C ASN A 5 0.68 4.83 10.45
N ILE A 6 0.50 5.52 9.33
CA ILE A 6 0.05 4.93 8.07
C ILE A 6 1.08 5.27 7.00
N TYR A 7 1.64 4.24 6.38
CA TYR A 7 2.67 4.34 5.36
C TYR A 7 2.05 4.00 4.01
N CYS A 8 1.93 5.00 3.16
CA CYS A 8 1.26 4.96 1.86
C CYS A 8 2.29 4.85 0.74
N ASP A 9 1.95 4.07 -0.27
CA ASP A 9 2.67 3.98 -1.54
C ASP A 9 1.67 3.56 -2.64
N GLU A 10 2.12 3.49 -3.88
CA GLU A 10 1.33 3.08 -5.02
C GLU A 10 2.11 2.20 -5.99
N SER A 11 1.40 1.27 -6.63
CA SER A 11 1.90 0.67 -7.85
C SER A 11 1.93 1.80 -8.87
N ARG A 12 3.13 2.31 -9.16
CA ARG A 12 3.38 3.53 -9.96
C ARG A 12 2.35 3.78 -11.08
N HIS A 13 2.08 5.05 -11.34
CA HIS A 13 1.47 5.53 -12.59
C HIS A 13 2.22 5.12 -13.88
N THR A 14 3.46 4.66 -13.72
CA THR A 14 4.33 4.08 -14.75
C THR A 14 4.46 2.55 -14.61
N SER A 15 3.51 1.88 -13.97
CA SER A 15 3.21 0.50 -14.33
C SER A 15 3.20 0.41 -15.85
N ASP A 16 3.72 -0.70 -16.37
CA ASP A 16 3.73 -0.97 -17.79
C ASP A 16 2.40 -0.49 -18.39
N LYS A 17 2.42 0.29 -19.47
CA LYS A 17 1.19 0.91 -20.00
C LYS A 17 0.12 -0.15 -20.32
N GLY A 18 0.52 -1.43 -20.44
CA GLY A 18 -0.37 -2.58 -20.55
C GLY A 18 -1.06 -3.05 -19.26
N ASP A 19 -0.65 -2.60 -18.07
CA ASP A 19 -1.34 -2.93 -16.81
C ASP A 19 -2.68 -2.20 -16.72
N ARG A 20 -3.75 -3.00 -16.72
CA ARG A 20 -5.15 -2.55 -16.60
C ARG A 20 -5.46 -1.98 -15.23
N TYR A 21 -4.92 -2.57 -14.17
CA TYR A 21 -5.24 -2.21 -12.80
C TYR A 21 -4.11 -1.44 -12.14
N ALA A 22 -4.45 -0.32 -11.49
CA ALA A 22 -3.57 0.40 -10.59
C ALA A 22 -3.97 0.11 -9.14
N VAL A 23 -2.97 0.06 -8.26
CA VAL A 23 -3.12 -0.22 -6.83
C VAL A 23 -2.51 0.93 -6.05
N ILE A 24 -3.26 1.51 -5.12
CA ILE A 24 -2.76 2.45 -4.12
C ILE A 24 -2.96 1.77 -2.78
N GLY A 25 -1.95 1.74 -1.93
CA GLY A 25 -2.04 0.99 -0.69
C GLY A 25 -1.34 1.67 0.46
N ALA A 26 -1.60 1.12 1.65
CA ALA A 26 -0.99 1.59 2.86
C ALA A 26 -0.91 0.51 3.93
N LEU A 27 0.13 0.63 4.76
CA LEU A 27 0.37 -0.18 5.94
C LEU A 27 0.13 0.66 7.20
N GLN A 28 -0.73 0.18 8.09
CA GLN A 28 -1.04 0.81 9.37
C GLN A 28 -0.31 0.07 10.50
N CYS A 29 0.29 0.85 11.40
CA CYS A 29 1.00 0.36 12.58
C CYS A 29 0.75 1.30 13.77
N PRO A 30 0.44 0.81 14.98
CA PRO A 30 0.43 1.64 16.17
C PRO A 30 1.78 2.36 16.34
N ARG A 31 1.72 3.64 16.68
CA ARG A 31 2.91 4.49 16.75
C ARG A 31 3.97 3.94 17.70
N ASP A 32 3.54 3.35 18.81
CA ASP A 32 4.44 2.86 19.86
C ASP A 32 5.11 1.54 19.49
N GLU A 33 4.51 0.75 18.60
CA GLU A 33 5.06 -0.51 18.08
C GLU A 33 6.08 -0.31 16.95
N LYS A 34 6.04 0.86 16.29
CA LYS A 34 6.87 1.17 15.12
C LYS A 34 8.36 0.93 15.35
N LYS A 35 8.88 1.32 16.51
CA LYS A 35 10.33 1.21 16.79
C LYS A 35 10.76 -0.26 16.87
N ALA A 36 10.01 -1.08 17.59
CA ALA A 36 10.30 -2.51 17.73
C ALA A 36 10.19 -3.24 16.39
N LEU A 37 9.15 -2.94 15.61
CA LEU A 37 8.95 -3.54 14.30
C LEU A 37 10.06 -3.19 13.31
N VAL A 38 10.45 -1.91 13.22
CA VAL A 38 11.55 -1.48 12.35
C VAL A 38 12.87 -2.15 12.76
N HIS A 39 13.13 -2.28 14.07
CA HIS A 39 14.28 -3.03 14.55
C HIS A 39 14.24 -4.49 14.09
N ARG A 40 13.09 -5.17 14.22
CA ARG A 40 12.91 -6.56 13.76
C ARG A 40 13.18 -6.71 12.26
N ILE A 41 12.71 -5.77 11.43
CA ILE A 41 12.99 -5.79 9.97
C ILE A 41 14.49 -5.59 9.70
N HIS A 42 15.16 -4.66 10.38
CA HIS A 42 16.60 -4.46 10.21
C HIS A 42 17.43 -5.65 10.69
N SER A 43 17.05 -6.29 11.79
CA SER A 43 17.68 -7.54 12.24
C SER A 43 17.53 -8.65 11.21
N LEU A 44 16.36 -8.75 10.57
CA LEU A 44 16.13 -9.69 9.48
C LEU A 44 17.01 -9.37 8.25
N GLN A 45 17.14 -8.09 7.89
CA GLN A 45 18.04 -7.67 6.81
C GLN A 45 19.48 -8.09 7.10
N ALA A 46 19.96 -7.86 8.32
CA ALA A 46 21.30 -8.27 8.74
C ALA A 46 21.49 -9.79 8.69
N LEU A 47 20.51 -10.56 9.18
CA LEU A 47 20.54 -12.03 9.18
C LEU A 47 20.69 -12.62 7.77
N HIS A 48 20.02 -12.02 6.78
CA HIS A 48 20.04 -12.48 5.38
C HIS A 48 21.08 -11.78 4.51
N ASN A 49 21.91 -10.90 5.08
CA ASN A 49 22.82 -10.03 4.33
C ASN A 49 22.09 -9.24 3.22
N ALA A 50 20.84 -8.85 3.48
CA ALA A 50 19.95 -8.17 2.55
C ALA A 50 20.15 -6.66 2.66
N HIS A 51 21.11 -6.13 1.92
CA HIS A 51 21.36 -4.69 1.83
C HIS A 51 20.42 -3.99 0.82
N GLY A 52 20.12 -2.73 1.11
CA GLY A 52 19.34 -1.83 0.26
C GLY A 52 17.83 -1.99 0.42
N GLU A 53 17.10 -1.51 -0.59
CA GLU A 53 15.64 -1.52 -0.64
C GLU A 53 15.06 -2.95 -0.62
N LEU A 54 13.89 -3.07 -0.01
CA LEU A 54 13.14 -4.30 0.18
C LEU A 54 11.88 -4.38 -0.70
N GLY A 55 11.59 -3.38 -1.51
CA GLY A 55 10.36 -3.30 -2.30
C GLY A 55 10.16 -4.43 -3.32
N TRP A 56 8.96 -4.49 -3.92
CA TRP A 56 8.51 -5.53 -4.86
C TRP A 56 9.48 -5.76 -6.03
N LYS A 57 10.15 -4.70 -6.49
CA LYS A 57 11.13 -4.77 -7.59
C LYS A 57 12.40 -5.54 -7.23
N ARG A 58 12.74 -5.63 -5.94
CA ARG A 58 13.95 -6.30 -5.43
C ARG A 58 13.68 -7.77 -5.08
N LEU A 59 12.43 -8.21 -5.18
CA LEU A 59 12.06 -9.60 -5.01
C LEU A 59 12.63 -10.45 -6.15
N SER A 60 13.56 -11.32 -5.80
CA SER A 60 14.29 -12.19 -6.72
C SER A 60 14.58 -13.56 -6.07
N PRO A 61 14.88 -14.61 -6.87
CA PRO A 61 15.11 -15.96 -6.35
C PRO A 61 16.21 -16.05 -5.28
N ASN A 62 17.30 -15.30 -5.43
CA ASN A 62 18.42 -15.28 -4.47
C ASN A 62 18.07 -14.60 -3.13
N ARG A 63 16.91 -13.93 -3.04
CA ARG A 63 16.41 -13.28 -1.82
C ARG A 63 15.12 -13.92 -1.30
N ALA A 64 14.66 -15.03 -1.89
CA ALA A 64 13.35 -15.62 -1.58
C ALA A 64 13.16 -15.88 -0.08
N ARG A 65 14.16 -16.47 0.59
CA ARG A 65 14.08 -16.76 2.03
C ARG A 65 13.94 -15.49 2.89
N PHE A 66 14.62 -14.40 2.53
CA PHE A 66 14.47 -13.11 3.21
C PHE A 66 13.04 -12.58 3.08
N TYR A 67 12.46 -12.69 1.88
CA TYR A 67 11.09 -12.23 1.62
C TYR A 67 10.03 -13.08 2.30
N ASP A 68 10.26 -14.39 2.41
CA ASP A 68 9.43 -15.30 3.19
C ASP A 68 9.41 -14.91 4.67
N ASP A 69 10.58 -14.70 5.28
CA ASP A 69 10.67 -14.29 6.68
C ASP A 69 10.10 -12.87 6.90
N LEU A 70 10.24 -11.98 5.91
CA LEU A 70 9.65 -10.63 5.96
C LEU A 70 8.12 -10.70 5.87
N LEU A 71 7.59 -11.61 5.06
CA LEU A 71 6.16 -11.89 5.00
C LEU A 71 5.65 -12.47 6.32
N ASP A 72 6.40 -13.35 6.96
CA ASP A 72 6.06 -13.88 8.28
C ASP A 72 6.02 -12.76 9.33
N ILE A 73 6.93 -11.77 9.28
CA ILE A 73 6.83 -10.56 10.12
C ILE A 73 5.46 -9.90 9.92
N PHE A 74 5.00 -9.72 8.69
CA PHE A 74 3.69 -9.15 8.45
C PHE A 74 2.58 -10.04 8.99
N LEU A 75 2.52 -11.32 8.60
CA LEU A 75 1.44 -12.25 8.96
C LEU A 75 1.32 -12.44 10.48
N ASP A 76 2.45 -12.63 11.17
CA ASP A 76 2.52 -12.92 12.61
C ASP A 76 2.37 -11.68 13.50
N THR A 77 2.21 -10.49 12.92
CA THR A 77 2.06 -9.25 13.69
C THR A 77 0.60 -8.77 13.62
N PRO A 78 -0.25 -9.07 14.63
CA PRO A 78 -1.70 -8.84 14.54
C PRO A 78 -2.09 -7.37 14.43
N PHE A 79 -1.26 -6.47 14.95
CA PHE A 79 -1.51 -5.02 14.90
C PHE A 79 -1.12 -4.38 13.56
N LEU A 80 -0.42 -5.10 12.67
CA LEU A 80 -0.13 -4.62 11.32
C LEU A 80 -1.31 -4.91 10.41
N ASN A 81 -1.91 -3.84 9.90
CA ASN A 81 -3.02 -3.91 8.97
C ASN A 81 -2.62 -3.32 7.64
N PHE A 82 -2.92 -4.03 6.56
CA PHE A 82 -2.73 -3.53 5.20
C PHE A 82 -4.08 -3.21 4.57
N ARG A 83 -4.15 -2.11 3.82
CA ARG A 83 -5.26 -1.82 2.93
C ARG A 83 -4.75 -1.31 1.60
N CYS A 84 -5.38 -1.72 0.51
CA CYS A 84 -5.26 -1.05 -0.77
C CYS A 84 -6.61 -0.77 -1.41
N ILE A 85 -6.61 0.16 -2.36
CA ILE A 85 -7.64 0.36 -3.37
C ILE A 85 -7.09 -0.12 -4.71
N VAL A 86 -7.86 -0.93 -5.43
CA VAL A 86 -7.55 -1.39 -6.78
C VAL A 86 -8.53 -0.73 -7.73
N VAL A 87 -8.01 -0.13 -8.81
CA VAL A 87 -8.79 0.61 -9.79
C VAL A 87 -8.51 0.08 -11.18
N ASP A 88 -9.55 -0.12 -11.98
CA ASP A 88 -9.40 -0.30 -13.43
C ASP A 88 -9.11 1.07 -14.06
N ARG A 89 -7.96 1.21 -14.73
CA ARG A 89 -7.54 2.47 -15.35
C ARG A 89 -8.49 2.93 -16.45
N HIS A 90 -9.22 2.00 -17.08
CA HIS A 90 -10.21 2.35 -18.10
C HIS A 90 -11.46 3.02 -17.51
N ASN A 91 -11.66 2.94 -16.20
CA ASN A 91 -12.77 3.60 -15.51
C ASN A 91 -12.42 5.03 -15.05
N LEU A 92 -11.19 5.49 -15.31
CA LEU A 92 -10.73 6.83 -14.96
C LEU A 92 -11.08 7.81 -16.08
N ASP A 93 -12.04 8.69 -15.81
CA ASP A 93 -12.51 9.72 -16.74
C ASP A 93 -12.11 11.10 -16.18
N HIS A 94 -10.83 11.43 -16.39
CA HIS A 94 -10.23 12.62 -15.82
C HIS A 94 -10.82 13.92 -16.37
N GLU A 95 -11.29 13.93 -17.62
CA GLU A 95 -11.97 15.09 -18.22
C GLU A 95 -13.25 15.40 -17.45
N ARG A 96 -14.09 14.39 -17.22
CA ARG A 96 -15.39 14.59 -16.58
C ARG A 96 -15.29 14.85 -15.09
N TYR A 97 -14.38 14.17 -14.41
CA TYR A 97 -14.39 14.10 -12.96
C TYR A 97 -13.19 14.77 -12.31
N ASN A 98 -12.11 15.08 -13.03
CA ASN A 98 -10.87 15.63 -12.45
C ASN A 98 -10.34 16.88 -13.16
N ASP A 99 -11.20 17.63 -13.83
CA ASP A 99 -10.81 18.85 -14.55
C ASP A 99 -9.65 18.59 -15.54
N GLY A 100 -9.66 17.41 -16.19
CA GLY A 100 -8.61 16.96 -17.10
C GLY A 100 -7.29 16.56 -16.42
N SER A 101 -7.22 16.51 -15.08
CA SER A 101 -6.00 16.24 -14.32
C SER A 101 -5.92 14.81 -13.77
N PRO A 102 -5.04 13.94 -14.33
CA PRO A 102 -4.79 12.61 -13.78
C PRO A 102 -4.27 12.64 -12.33
N GLU A 103 -3.44 13.63 -12.00
CA GLU A 103 -2.93 13.83 -10.64
C GLU A 103 -4.06 14.06 -9.64
N LEU A 104 -5.06 14.88 -9.99
CA LEU A 104 -6.23 15.06 -9.12
C LEU A 104 -7.02 13.76 -8.94
N GLY A 105 -7.22 12.99 -10.00
CA GLY A 105 -7.87 11.68 -9.93
C GLY A 105 -7.14 10.72 -8.97
N PHE A 106 -5.82 10.70 -9.04
CA PHE A 106 -4.98 9.94 -8.13
C PHE A 106 -5.16 10.35 -6.66
N TYR A 107 -5.10 11.64 -6.35
CA TYR A 107 -5.34 12.12 -4.99
C TYR A 107 -6.77 11.85 -4.49
N LYS A 108 -7.77 11.81 -5.39
CA LYS A 108 -9.12 11.36 -5.04
C LYS A 108 -9.17 9.87 -4.71
N LEU A 109 -8.43 9.03 -5.41
CA LEU A 109 -8.31 7.61 -5.06
C LEU A 109 -7.63 7.40 -3.71
N TYR A 110 -6.56 8.16 -3.41
CA TYR A 110 -5.97 8.22 -2.08
C TYR A 110 -6.99 8.60 -1.00
N TYR A 111 -7.79 9.63 -1.27
CA TYR A 111 -8.89 10.04 -0.39
C TYR A 111 -9.89 8.89 -0.17
N GLN A 112 -10.34 8.21 -1.23
CA GLN A 112 -11.29 7.08 -1.14
C GLN A 112 -10.72 5.93 -0.31
N MET A 113 -9.44 5.59 -0.52
CA MET A 113 -8.76 4.55 0.24
C MET A 113 -8.74 4.87 1.74
N LEU A 114 -8.36 6.10 2.10
CA LEU A 114 -8.15 6.53 3.48
C LEU A 114 -9.45 6.80 4.22
N VAL A 115 -10.39 7.56 3.65
CA VAL A 115 -11.60 8.01 4.35
C VAL A 115 -12.49 6.84 4.80
N HIS A 116 -12.47 5.74 4.04
CA HIS A 116 -13.22 4.53 4.36
C HIS A 116 -12.48 3.56 5.30
N TRP A 117 -11.20 3.81 5.57
CA TRP A 117 -10.36 2.98 6.42
C TRP A 117 -10.15 3.56 7.81
N LEU A 118 -10.01 4.89 7.93
CA LEU A 118 -9.74 5.52 9.22
C LEU A 118 -10.94 5.33 10.17
N GLU A 119 -10.66 4.67 11.29
CA GLU A 119 -11.63 4.26 12.30
C GLU A 119 -11.88 5.41 13.29
N PRO A 120 -13.09 5.47 13.88
CA PRO A 120 -13.40 6.49 14.86
C PRO A 120 -12.51 6.44 16.11
N SER A 121 -12.38 7.55 16.83
CA SER A 121 -11.70 7.63 18.15
C SER A 121 -10.20 7.30 18.13
N HIS A 122 -9.57 7.40 16.97
CA HIS A 122 -8.14 7.22 16.76
C HIS A 122 -7.49 8.45 16.12
N GLU A 123 -6.18 8.55 16.29
CA GLU A 123 -5.37 9.60 15.69
C GLU A 123 -4.39 9.01 14.67
N TYR A 124 -4.14 9.74 13.59
CA TYR A 124 -3.42 9.22 12.44
C TYR A 124 -2.31 10.17 11.99
N ARG A 125 -1.12 9.62 11.78
CA ARG A 125 -0.01 10.25 11.07
C ARG A 125 0.18 9.52 9.75
N LEU A 126 0.00 10.23 8.65
CA LEU A 126 0.05 9.69 7.31
C LEU A 126 1.40 10.05 6.68
N TYR A 127 2.06 9.06 6.09
CA TYR A 127 3.35 9.17 5.41
C TYR A 127 3.15 8.70 3.98
N LEU A 128 3.31 9.60 2.99
CA LEU A 128 3.15 9.24 1.57
C LEU A 128 4.52 9.27 0.91
N ASP A 129 4.86 8.25 0.12
CA ASP A 129 6.09 8.27 -0.66
C ASP A 129 6.10 9.46 -1.63
N TRP A 130 7.17 10.24 -1.59
CA TRP A 130 7.27 11.49 -2.34
C TRP A 130 7.56 11.20 -3.81
N GLN A 131 6.66 11.62 -4.69
CA GLN A 131 6.93 11.69 -6.12
C GLN A 131 7.45 13.08 -6.50
N GLN A 132 8.58 13.12 -7.22
CA GLN A 132 9.27 14.34 -7.66
C GLN A 132 8.45 15.33 -8.50
N ASN A 133 7.19 15.01 -8.86
CA ASN A 133 6.39 15.78 -9.80
C ASN A 133 5.10 16.40 -9.24
N ALA A 134 4.85 16.33 -7.92
CA ALA A 134 3.61 16.87 -7.39
C ALA A 134 3.70 18.39 -7.16
N ALA A 135 2.73 19.13 -7.69
CA ALA A 135 2.49 20.48 -7.25
C ALA A 135 2.27 20.44 -5.72
N SER A 136 3.09 21.17 -4.96
CA SER A 136 3.13 21.14 -3.49
C SER A 136 1.76 21.39 -2.80
N ASN A 137 0.78 21.89 -3.54
CA ASN A 137 -0.59 22.14 -3.10
C ASN A 137 -1.44 20.88 -2.96
N ARG A 138 -1.33 19.86 -3.84
CA ARG A 138 -2.24 18.70 -3.83
C ARG A 138 -2.20 17.89 -2.54
N PHE A 139 -1.00 17.79 -1.99
CA PHE A 139 -0.76 17.18 -0.70
C PHE A 139 -1.46 17.91 0.46
N ARG A 140 -1.40 19.25 0.44
CA ARG A 140 -2.11 20.13 1.39
C ARG A 140 -3.62 20.03 1.20
N ASP A 141 -4.09 19.93 -0.03
CA ASP A 141 -5.50 19.76 -0.36
C ASP A 141 -6.04 18.43 0.18
N LEU A 142 -5.30 17.32 -0.03
CA LEU A 142 -5.65 16.01 0.53
C LEU A 142 -5.77 16.08 2.05
N LYS A 143 -4.78 16.67 2.74
CA LYS A 143 -4.83 16.84 4.20
C LYS A 143 -6.07 17.63 4.63
N THR A 144 -6.35 18.74 3.93
CA THR A 144 -7.48 19.62 4.23
C THR A 144 -8.80 18.88 4.08
N VAL A 145 -9.00 18.17 2.97
CA VAL A 145 -10.23 17.43 2.69
C VAL A 145 -10.42 16.27 3.65
N LEU A 146 -9.36 15.48 3.92
CA LEU A 146 -9.42 14.37 4.88
C LEU A 146 -9.79 14.87 6.28
N THR A 147 -9.11 15.91 6.77
CA THR A 147 -9.36 16.49 8.10
C THR A 147 -10.81 16.96 8.22
N ARG A 148 -11.32 17.68 7.20
CA ARG A 148 -12.71 18.15 7.19
C ARG A 148 -13.71 17.00 7.18
N LYS A 149 -13.49 15.97 6.34
CA LYS A 149 -14.41 14.84 6.19
C LYS A 149 -14.41 13.89 7.39
N LEU A 150 -13.31 13.81 8.11
CA LEU A 150 -13.15 12.97 9.29
C LEU A 150 -13.40 13.72 10.61
N SER A 151 -13.68 15.02 10.56
CA SER A 151 -13.99 15.83 11.73
C SER A 151 -15.08 15.19 12.58
N GLY A 152 -14.83 15.04 13.90
CA GLY A 152 -15.73 14.39 14.84
C GLY A 152 -15.76 12.85 14.78
N ARG A 153 -15.04 12.24 13.82
CA ARG A 153 -14.89 10.79 13.67
C ARG A 153 -13.46 10.35 13.98
N ALA A 154 -12.48 10.83 13.22
CA ALA A 154 -11.06 10.46 13.31
C ALA A 154 -10.18 11.70 13.19
N HIS A 155 -9.02 11.69 13.84
CA HIS A 155 -8.13 12.85 13.86
C HIS A 155 -6.87 12.63 13.01
N VAL A 156 -6.71 13.41 11.94
CA VAL A 156 -5.49 13.38 11.12
C VAL A 156 -4.50 14.42 11.68
N LEU A 157 -3.51 13.94 12.44
CA LEU A 157 -2.49 14.78 13.08
C LEU A 157 -1.54 15.38 12.05
N SER A 158 -1.02 14.53 11.15
CA SER A 158 -0.12 14.94 10.10
C SER A 158 -0.28 14.11 8.83
N LEU A 159 0.12 14.73 7.73
CA LEU A 159 0.25 14.14 6.41
C LEU A 159 1.62 14.67 5.98
N GLU A 160 2.61 13.80 5.86
CA GLU A 160 4.01 14.14 5.59
C GLU A 160 4.57 13.33 4.40
N PRO A 161 5.30 13.98 3.48
CA PRO A 161 5.98 13.25 2.42
C PRO A 161 7.22 12.56 2.99
N VAL A 162 7.50 11.35 2.53
CA VAL A 162 8.67 10.56 2.93
C VAL A 162 9.40 10.02 1.72
N TRP A 163 10.67 9.67 1.88
CA TRP A 163 11.44 8.96 0.86
C TRP A 163 11.48 7.48 1.22
N SER A 164 11.05 6.62 0.30
CA SER A 164 10.96 5.17 0.51
C SER A 164 12.31 4.48 0.73
N ASP A 165 13.41 5.04 0.20
CA ASP A 165 14.75 4.44 0.21
C ASP A 165 15.26 4.03 1.61
N ASN A 166 14.85 4.75 2.65
CA ASN A 166 15.26 4.53 4.04
C ASN A 166 14.10 4.22 4.99
N GLN A 167 12.92 3.83 4.47
CA GLN A 167 11.74 3.58 5.29
C GLN A 167 11.22 2.14 5.11
N PRO A 168 11.64 1.18 5.98
CA PRO A 168 11.23 -0.21 5.87
C PRO A 168 9.71 -0.43 5.85
N MET A 169 8.96 0.44 6.53
CA MET A 169 7.50 0.38 6.57
C MET A 169 6.85 0.76 5.24
N VAL A 170 7.40 1.74 4.53
CA VAL A 170 6.94 2.12 3.18
C VAL A 170 7.30 1.01 2.19
N GLN A 171 8.52 0.47 2.29
CA GLN A 171 8.96 -0.65 1.43
C GLN A 171 8.14 -1.93 1.67
N LEU A 172 7.71 -2.19 2.90
CA LEU A 172 6.79 -3.29 3.20
C LEU A 172 5.40 -3.02 2.60
N ALA A 173 4.93 -1.78 2.59
CA ALA A 173 3.71 -1.41 1.86
C ALA A 173 3.86 -1.64 0.35
N ASP A 174 4.97 -1.18 -0.28
CA ASP A 174 5.30 -1.42 -1.70
C ASP A 174 5.28 -2.92 -2.05
N LEU A 175 5.88 -3.75 -1.19
CA LEU A 175 5.92 -5.19 -1.37
C LEU A 175 4.51 -5.80 -1.46
N LEU A 176 3.62 -5.43 -0.54
CA LEU A 176 2.24 -5.94 -0.50
C LEU A 176 1.39 -5.37 -1.65
N ILE A 177 1.57 -4.09 -1.98
CA ILE A 177 0.94 -3.43 -3.15
C ILE A 177 1.35 -4.15 -4.43
N GLY A 178 2.64 -4.45 -4.57
CA GLY A 178 3.20 -5.17 -5.71
C GLY A 178 2.59 -6.56 -5.87
N ALA A 179 2.41 -7.31 -4.78
CA ALA A 179 1.77 -8.62 -4.82
C ALA A 179 0.30 -8.53 -5.29
N VAL A 180 -0.46 -7.55 -4.80
CA VAL A 180 -1.84 -7.30 -5.27
C VAL A 180 -1.83 -6.93 -6.75
N GLY A 181 -1.01 -5.96 -7.17
CA GLY A 181 -0.94 -5.51 -8.55
C GLY A 181 -0.51 -6.61 -9.51
N TYR A 182 0.40 -7.50 -9.08
CA TYR A 182 0.85 -8.64 -9.88
C TYR A 182 -0.27 -9.63 -10.16
N ALA A 183 -1.08 -9.95 -9.16
CA ALA A 183 -2.23 -10.85 -9.31
C ALA A 183 -3.37 -10.23 -10.12
N TRP A 184 -3.73 -8.96 -9.85
CA TRP A 184 -4.83 -8.29 -10.54
C TRP A 184 -4.55 -8.04 -12.02
N ASN A 185 -3.28 -7.81 -12.38
CA ASN A 185 -2.85 -7.68 -13.79
C ASN A 185 -2.45 -9.02 -14.42
N GLU A 186 -2.76 -10.15 -13.79
CA GLU A 186 -2.50 -11.51 -14.29
C GLU A 186 -1.03 -11.78 -14.65
N ARG A 187 -0.10 -11.04 -14.04
CA ARG A 187 1.34 -11.15 -14.29
C ARG A 187 1.91 -12.47 -13.79
N ASP A 188 1.23 -13.14 -12.86
CA ASP A 188 1.56 -14.49 -12.41
C ASP A 188 1.26 -15.57 -13.45
N LYS A 189 0.45 -15.26 -14.46
CA LYS A 189 0.08 -16.16 -15.57
C LYS A 189 0.84 -15.86 -16.86
N ALA A 190 1.59 -14.76 -16.90
CA ALA A 190 2.33 -14.33 -18.09
C ALA A 190 3.49 -15.29 -18.42
N GLU A 191 3.84 -15.39 -19.70
CA GLU A 191 5.04 -16.10 -20.12
C GLU A 191 6.30 -15.44 -19.50
N GLY A 192 7.19 -16.26 -18.94
CA GLY A 192 8.38 -15.75 -18.25
C GLY A 192 8.10 -15.12 -16.88
N ALA A 193 6.91 -15.33 -16.31
CA ALA A 193 6.58 -14.85 -14.97
C ALA A 193 7.62 -15.26 -13.92
N SER A 194 7.95 -14.34 -13.01
CA SER A 194 8.97 -14.57 -12.00
C SER A 194 8.51 -15.59 -10.98
N LYS A 195 9.17 -16.76 -10.95
CA LYS A 195 8.88 -17.82 -9.97
C LYS A 195 8.90 -17.31 -8.52
N ALA A 196 9.90 -16.51 -8.15
CA ALA A 196 10.00 -15.97 -6.79
C ALA A 196 8.79 -15.09 -6.42
N LYS A 197 8.27 -14.29 -7.35
CA LYS A 197 7.07 -13.46 -7.13
C LYS A 197 5.80 -14.29 -7.03
N ILE A 198 5.70 -15.36 -7.83
CA ILE A 198 4.60 -16.33 -7.74
C ILE A 198 4.63 -17.04 -6.39
N ASP A 199 5.79 -17.54 -5.97
CA ASP A 199 5.94 -18.26 -4.69
C ASP A 199 5.57 -17.35 -3.51
N PHE A 200 6.05 -16.09 -3.50
CA PHE A 200 5.66 -15.08 -2.51
C PHE A 200 4.15 -14.81 -2.51
N LEU A 201 3.55 -14.63 -3.69
CA LEU A 201 2.11 -14.42 -3.85
C LEU A 201 1.31 -15.59 -3.27
N ARG A 202 1.70 -16.83 -3.58
CA ARG A 202 1.02 -18.04 -3.08
C ARG A 202 1.17 -18.19 -1.57
N ARG A 203 2.34 -17.85 -1.01
CA ARG A 203 2.56 -17.84 0.43
C ARG A 203 1.70 -16.80 1.13
N LEU A 204 1.58 -15.59 0.57
CA LEU A 204 0.71 -14.53 1.08
C LEU A 204 -0.77 -14.96 1.04
N GLU A 205 -1.21 -15.57 -0.06
CA GLU A 205 -2.55 -16.15 -0.21
C GLU A 205 -2.82 -17.21 0.86
N ALA A 206 -1.90 -18.16 1.06
CA ALA A 206 -2.02 -19.20 2.07
C ALA A 206 -2.05 -18.63 3.49
N GLY A 207 -1.14 -17.70 3.82
CA GLY A 207 -1.05 -17.08 5.15
C GLY A 207 -2.28 -16.23 5.51
N LEU A 208 -3.00 -15.71 4.52
CA LEU A 208 -4.26 -14.99 4.70
C LEU A 208 -5.50 -15.88 4.55
N ALA A 209 -5.33 -17.19 4.29
CA ALA A 209 -6.41 -18.12 3.95
C ALA A 209 -7.30 -17.63 2.79
N ARG A 210 -6.67 -17.10 1.73
CA ARG A 210 -7.35 -16.53 0.57
C ARG A 210 -7.09 -17.38 -0.68
N PRO A 211 -8.10 -17.64 -1.52
CA PRO A 211 -7.90 -18.41 -2.75
C PRO A 211 -7.21 -17.59 -3.85
N SER A 212 -7.27 -16.25 -3.79
CA SER A 212 -6.60 -15.37 -4.73
C SER A 212 -6.45 -13.94 -4.18
N MET A 213 -5.35 -13.26 -4.51
CA MET A 213 -5.21 -11.81 -4.32
C MET A 213 -5.98 -10.97 -5.34
N ALA A 214 -6.34 -11.53 -6.51
CA ALA A 214 -7.07 -10.84 -7.58
C ALA A 214 -8.58 -10.70 -7.30
N ARG A 215 -8.94 -10.47 -6.02
CA ARG A 215 -10.33 -10.32 -5.56
C ARG A 215 -10.41 -9.32 -4.42
N GLY A 216 -11.45 -8.50 -4.43
CA GLY A 216 -11.78 -7.59 -3.34
C GLY A 216 -12.09 -8.31 -2.03
N THR A 217 -12.10 -7.56 -0.94
CA THR A 217 -12.46 -8.03 0.41
C THR A 217 -13.72 -7.36 0.92
N ALA A 218 -14.37 -7.97 1.91
CA ALA A 218 -15.41 -7.30 2.67
C ALA A 218 -14.88 -6.02 3.33
N LYS A 219 -15.75 -5.03 3.53
CA LYS A 219 -15.38 -3.74 4.12
C LYS A 219 -14.74 -3.86 5.51
N GLY A 220 -15.15 -4.87 6.28
CA GLY A 220 -14.66 -5.13 7.64
C GLY A 220 -13.39 -5.96 7.74
N GLU A 221 -12.80 -6.41 6.62
CA GLU A 221 -11.53 -7.12 6.64
C GLU A 221 -10.43 -6.21 7.20
N LYS A 222 -9.74 -6.66 8.25
CA LYS A 222 -8.77 -5.83 9.00
C LYS A 222 -7.34 -6.11 8.58
N LYS A 223 -6.96 -7.38 8.46
CA LYS A 223 -5.55 -7.76 8.30
C LYS A 223 -5.02 -7.34 6.94
N PHE A 224 -5.78 -7.67 5.90
CA PHE A 224 -5.42 -7.43 4.51
C PHE A 224 -6.65 -7.06 3.68
N ASN A 225 -6.94 -5.76 3.59
CA ASN A 225 -8.13 -5.24 2.94
C ASN A 225 -7.85 -4.82 1.49
N VAL A 226 -8.51 -5.45 0.53
CA VAL A 226 -8.44 -5.10 -0.90
C VAL A 226 -9.76 -4.44 -1.29
N PHE A 227 -9.74 -3.12 -1.43
CA PHE A 227 -10.89 -2.35 -1.89
C PHE A 227 -10.95 -2.32 -3.41
N ASP A 228 -11.73 -3.22 -3.99
CA ASP A 228 -12.06 -3.22 -5.41
C ASP A 228 -12.98 -2.04 -5.75
N TRP A 229 -12.42 -1.01 -6.39
CA TRP A 229 -13.14 0.21 -6.72
C TRP A 229 -13.85 0.10 -8.07
N GLN A 230 -15.18 0.08 -8.01
CA GLN A 230 -16.07 0.01 -9.16
C GLN A 230 -16.65 1.37 -9.57
N GLY A 231 -16.18 2.46 -8.96
CA GLY A 231 -16.62 3.81 -9.28
C GLY A 231 -15.92 4.40 -10.50
N ARG A 232 -16.40 5.55 -10.96
CA ARG A 232 -15.73 6.40 -11.95
C ARG A 232 -15.11 7.58 -11.23
N VAL A 233 -13.86 7.90 -11.54
CA VAL A 233 -13.17 9.05 -10.95
C VAL A 233 -12.35 9.76 -11.99
#